data_AF-A0A804KRT2-F1
#
_entry.id   AF-A0A804KRT2-F1
#
_cell.length_a   1.000
_cell.length_b   1.000
_cell.length_c   1.000
_cell.angle_alpha   90.00
_cell.angle_beta   90.00
_cell.angle_gamma   90.00
#
_symmetry.space_group_name_H-M   'P 1'
#
loop_
_entity.id
_entity.type
_entity.pdbx_description
1 polymer ?
#
loop_
_entity_poly.entity_id
_entity_poly.type
_entity_poly.pdbx_seq_one_letter_code
_entity_poly.pdbx_strand_id
1 'polypeptide(L)' 'MSAVVQRVPSAGLEVAGRVVSEIGPGLLVLIGINESNTDADADYMYARMPVASHLCSSLFQEFAYRSNLLS' A
#
# COMPACT_ATOMS: atom_id res chain seq x y z
N MET A 1 13.06 1.17 0.28
CA MET A 1 11.61 1.20 0.05
C MET A 1 11.18 2.65 0.02
N SER A 2 10.17 3.01 -0.77
CA SER A 2 9.70 4.40 -0.84
C SER A 2 8.18 4.45 -0.84
N ALA A 3 7.61 5.50 -0.26
CA ALA A 3 6.16 5.70 -0.24
C ALA A 3 5.79 7.13 -0.60
N VAL A 4 4.71 7.26 -1.37
CA VAL A 4 3.97 8.51 -1.54
C VAL A 4 2.65 8.36 -0.79
N VAL A 5 2.44 9.23 0.20
CA VAL A 5 1.23 9.23 1.03
C VAL A 5 0.37 10.42 0.64
N GLN A 6 -0.87 10.16 0.24
CA GLN A 6 -1.83 11.18 -0.17
C GLN A 6 -3.07 11.11 0.71
N ARG A 7 -3.44 12.24 1.32
CA ARG A 7 -4.74 12.36 1.98
C ARG A 7 -5.81 12.57 0.92
N VAL A 8 -6.83 11.73 0.92
CA VAL A 8 -7.86 11.71 -0.11
C VAL A 8 -9.26 11.70 0.51
N PRO A 9 -10.26 12.33 -0.14
CA PRO A 9 -11.66 12.18 0.27
C PRO A 9 -12.23 10.80 -0.11
N SER A 10 -11.64 10.14 -1.11
CA SER A 10 -11.91 8.77 -1.52
C SER A 10 -10.80 8.27 -2.47
N ALA A 11 -10.67 6.96 -2.61
CA ALA A 11 -9.84 6.34 -3.64
C ALA A 11 -10.42 4.97 -4.03
N GLY A 12 -10.13 4.50 -5.24
CA GLY A 12 -10.58 3.20 -5.74
C GLY A 12 -9.53 2.56 -6.65
N LEU A 13 -9.58 1.23 -6.75
CA LEU A 13 -8.76 0.43 -7.64
C LEU A 13 -9.68 -0.33 -8.61
N GLU A 14 -9.41 -0.16 -9.90
CA GLU A 14 -10.11 -0.84 -10.98
C GLU A 14 -9.13 -1.72 -11.76
N VAL A 15 -9.55 -2.95 -12.07
CA VAL A 15 -8.81 -3.88 -12.93
C VAL A 15 -9.75 -4.34 -14.03
N ALA A 16 -9.37 -4.08 -15.28
CA ALA A 16 -10.13 -4.47 -16.47
C ALA A 16 -11.63 -4.06 -16.44
N GLY A 17 -11.93 -2.80 -16.10
CA GLY A 17 -13.32 -2.33 -16.07
C GLY A 17 -14.09 -2.67 -14.80
N ARG A 18 -13.47 -3.40 -13.86
CA ARG A 18 -14.13 -3.85 -12.61
C ARG A 18 -13.44 -3.24 -11.40
N VAL A 19 -14.23 -2.57 -10.57
CA VAL A 19 -13.80 -2.09 -9.25
C VAL A 19 -13.49 -3.30 -8.36
N VAL A 20 -12.26 -3.35 -7.85
CA VAL A 20 -11.77 -4.42 -6.96
C VAL A 20 -11.62 -3.96 -5.52
N SER A 21 -11.48 -2.65 -5.28
CA SER A 21 -11.40 -2.07 -3.93
C SER A 21 -11.73 -0.58 -3.96
N GLU A 22 -12.33 -0.08 -2.88
CA GLU A 22 -12.60 1.35 -2.67
C GLU A 22 -12.43 1.71 -1.19
N ILE A 23 -12.03 2.96 -0.95
CA ILE A 23 -12.00 3.58 0.37
C ILE A 23 -12.74 4.93 0.34
N GLY A 24 -13.35 5.26 1.48
CA GLY A 24 -13.85 6.61 1.77
C GLY A 24 -12.70 7.56 2.18
N PRO A 25 -13.00 8.62 2.97
CA PRO A 25 -11.98 9.57 3.41
C PRO A 25 -10.84 8.87 4.16
N GLY A 26 -9.60 9.10 3.73
CA GLY A 26 -8.46 8.37 4.27
C GLY A 26 -7.13 8.73 3.62
N LEU A 27 -6.22 7.76 3.62
CA LEU A 27 -4.90 7.86 3.00
C LEU A 27 -4.80 6.85 1.86
N LEU A 28 -4.40 7.32 0.68
CA LEU A 28 -3.88 6.47 -0.39
C LEU A 28 -2.36 6.42 -0.25
N VAL A 29 -1.81 5.21 -0.23
CA VAL A 29 -0.37 4.99 -0.05
C VAL A 29 0.14 4.18 -1.23
N LEU A 30 0.99 4.81 -2.04
CA LEU A 30 1.67 4.17 -3.15
C LEU A 30 3.07 3.78 -2.71
N ILE A 31 3.42 2.50 -2.83
CA ILE A 31 4.69 1.96 -2.35
C ILE A 31 5.54 1.50 -3.53
N GLY A 32 6.77 2.01 -3.59
CA GLY A 32 7.82 1.48 -4.45
C GLY A 32 8.70 0.52 -3.66
N ILE A 33 8.81 -0.72 -4.15
CA ILE A 33 9.71 -1.75 -3.62
C ILE A 33 10.80 -2.00 -4.66
N ASN A 34 12.06 -2.07 -4.21
CA ASN A 34 13.21 -2.46 -5.02
C ASN A 34 13.75 -3.81 -4.52
N GLU A 35 14.45 -4.54 -5.39
CA GLU A 35 15.02 -5.86 -5.06
C GLU A 35 16.02 -5.84 -3.90
N SER A 36 16.65 -4.70 -3.64
CA SER A 36 17.56 -4.49 -2.51
C SER A 36 16.85 -4.24 -1.18
N ASN A 37 15.50 -4.18 -1.16
CA ASN A 37 14.77 -3.91 0.07
C ASN A 37 14.69 -5.13 0.97
N THR A 38 14.80 -4.84 2.26
CA THR A 38 14.80 -5.82 3.34
C THR A 38 13.59 -5.61 4.25
N ASP A 39 13.30 -6.59 5.10
CA ASP A 39 12.22 -6.48 6.09
C ASP A 39 12.39 -5.25 7.00
N ALA A 40 13.63 -4.85 7.29
CA ALA A 40 13.92 -3.64 8.07
C ALA A 40 13.45 -2.35 7.39
N ASP A 41 13.45 -2.29 6.05
CA ASP A 41 12.89 -1.15 5.31
C ASP A 41 11.37 -1.07 5.49
N ALA A 42 10.69 -2.22 5.51
CA ALA A 42 9.25 -2.31 5.72
C ALA A 42 8.88 -1.91 7.15
N ASP A 43 9.62 -2.37 8.15
CA ASP A 43 9.45 -1.99 9.56
C ASP A 43 9.64 -0.49 9.76
N TYR A 44 10.68 0.09 9.15
CA TYR A 44 10.92 1.53 9.19
C TYR A 44 9.77 2.32 8.57
N MET A 45 9.28 1.90 7.40
CA MET A 45 8.13 2.54 6.75
C MET A 45 6.88 2.44 7.62
N TYR A 46 6.60 1.26 8.19
CA TYR A 46 5.44 1.06 9.06
C TYR A 46 5.48 2.02 10.24
N ALA A 47 6.61 2.12 10.93
CA ALA A 47 6.78 3.05 12.05
C ALA A 47 6.62 4.53 11.65
N ARG A 48 6.86 4.88 10.38
CA ARG A 48 6.80 6.25 9.87
C ARG A 48 5.43 6.64 9.30
N MET A 49 4.59 5.67 8.95
CA MET A 49 3.27 5.94 8.39
C MET A 49 2.35 6.59 9.45
N PRO A 50 1.53 7.61 9.08
CA PRO A 50 0.64 8.30 10.02
C PRO A 50 -0.45 7.41 10.65
N VAL A 51 -0.62 6.18 10.15
CA VAL A 51 -1.66 5.21 10.51
C VAL A 51 -1.12 4.02 11.34
N ALA A 52 0.15 4.05 11.75
CA ALA A 52 0.87 2.92 12.35
C ALA A 52 0.30 2.40 13.68
N SER A 53 -0.66 3.09 14.30
CA SER A 53 -1.23 2.64 15.58
C SER A 53 -2.21 1.46 15.47
N HIS A 54 -2.76 1.13 14.28
CA HIS A 54 -3.84 0.12 14.18
C HIS A 54 -3.84 -0.84 12.97
N LEU A 55 -2.88 -0.80 12.04
CA LEU A 55 -2.93 -1.63 10.82
C LEU A 55 -2.02 -2.85 10.90
N CYS A 56 -2.62 -3.99 11.25
CA CYS A 56 -2.00 -5.31 11.25
C CYS A 56 -1.25 -5.62 9.93
N SER A 57 -0.03 -6.14 10.06
CA SER A 57 0.98 -6.43 9.02
C SER A 57 0.55 -7.37 7.89
N SER A 58 -0.63 -7.99 7.97
CA SER A 58 -1.11 -8.99 7.01
C SER A 58 -1.64 -8.40 5.69
N LEU A 59 -2.15 -7.17 5.69
CA LEU A 59 -2.74 -6.57 4.48
C LEU A 59 -1.70 -6.06 3.47
N PHE A 60 -0.48 -5.79 3.91
CA PHE A 60 0.56 -5.18 3.07
C PHE A 60 1.19 -6.19 2.09
N GLN A 61 1.30 -7.47 2.49
CA GLN A 61 1.84 -8.53 1.63
C GLN A 61 0.88 -8.90 0.49
N GLU A 62 -0.44 -8.85 0.72
CA GLU A 62 -1.43 -9.33 -0.25
C GLU A 62 -1.56 -8.41 -1.48
N PHE A 63 -1.36 -7.09 -1.32
CA PHE A 63 -1.44 -6.11 -2.41
C PHE A 63 -0.15 -6.01 -3.24
N ALA A 64 1.02 -6.08 -2.60
CA ALA A 64 2.30 -6.07 -3.32
C ALA A 64 2.46 -7.32 -4.19
N TYR A 65 1.98 -8.48 -3.71
CA TYR A 65 2.09 -9.75 -4.44
C TYR A 65 1.14 -9.82 -5.66
N ARG A 66 -0.07 -9.25 -5.57
CA ARG A 66 -1.03 -9.26 -6.69
C ARG A 66 -0.68 -8.31 -7.84
N SER A 67 0.13 -7.27 -7.59
CA SER A 67 0.54 -6.32 -8.63
C SER A 67 1.63 -6.88 -9.56
N ASN A 68 2.33 -7.95 -9.16
CA ASN A 68 3.35 -8.64 -9.96
C ASN A 68 2.80 -9.77 -10.87
N LEU A 69 1.48 -9.89 -11.02
CA LEU A 69 0.83 -10.94 -11.83
C LEU A 69 0.17 -10.41 -13.12
N LEU A 70 0.53 -9.21 -13.57
CA LEU A 70 0.14 -8.64 -14.86
C LEU A 70 1.35 -8.46 -15.78
N SER A 71 2.04 -9.55 -16.07
CA SER A 71 2.97 -9.70 -17.20
C SER A 71 2.66 -10.97 -17.96
#